data_AF-A0A178HJE6-F1
#
_entry.id   AF-A0A178HJE6-F1
#
_cell.length_a   1.000
_cell.length_b   1.000
_cell.length_c   1.000
_cell.angle_alpha   90.00
_cell.angle_beta   90.00
_cell.angle_gamma   90.00
#
_symmetry.space_group_name_H-M   'P 1'
#
loop_
_entity.id
_entity.type
_entity.pdbx_description
1 polymer ?
#
loop_
_entity_poly.entity_id
_entity_poly.type
_entity_poly.pdbx_seq_one_letter_code
_entity_poly.pdbx_strand_id
1 'polypeptide(L)'
;MTDFAVRAIEIHSAYAWDFAHTKKTLDFMKANDLNTLILHKNDFLELVTFPAKYFGGTREPYGHFFEKYQDIYRALKKFTPTRKNAPLQKRSYFTRLLEEARRAGIEVFIENKELYFPDILLEFFPQLVKDGKTCPSDPFWLEFVQTKYTEFFDDFPGVAGIITSPASGESRATISYTRCTCERCKQTVPEVWYGDLLKAIHAPIAAAGKKLIIRDFVFDSKRHHEISSAVEQLPDDVGAALKNTPHDYFPTFPDNARIGKVGNREQWIEFDVWGQFTGWGISPAILIDDLKHRLAYARERGATGAMFRIDWEHLDGHSAFDTLNIVNIYAAAALSKDMSTPAADIYRRWLEAEHHFAPAAEAGLREDATRWVGDILDETWSVVKRTAYINDFVFSDSSHWPLSMEIAHWLAEETFSLEDWDASKVDPLGTSQANVQLLMDEKDEALRLVRSLRAEIEKGHAGLSGETVSMLQDWFLVFEKYVEAFRIVTYNIILSKYLTVESKDAGSAFYVRTEQMMAEMDDELWRFADHLEEFAAATSYHYRVYTLLDASRLRVLGDDLRLYRNAMQNSTDKRFARQPDSPMQT
;
A
#
# COMPACT_ATOMS: atom_id res chain seq x y z
N MET A 1 -24.07 -19.31 5.69
CA MET A 1 -23.58 -18.09 6.38
C MET A 1 -22.29 -17.69 5.69
N THR A 2 -22.00 -16.40 5.56
CA THR A 2 -20.70 -15.94 5.03
C THR A 2 -19.64 -16.04 6.12
N ASP A 3 -18.37 -16.25 5.74
CA ASP A 3 -17.27 -16.33 6.71
C ASP A 3 -16.97 -14.96 7.35
N PHE A 4 -17.03 -13.89 6.56
CA PHE A 4 -16.93 -12.50 7.04
C PHE A 4 -18.26 -11.76 6.87
N ALA A 5 -18.60 -10.94 7.87
CA ALA A 5 -19.79 -10.10 7.85
C ALA A 5 -19.57 -8.85 7.01
N VAL A 6 -18.39 -8.24 7.12
CA VAL A 6 -17.95 -7.09 6.32
C VAL A 6 -16.94 -7.57 5.28
N ARG A 7 -17.24 -7.32 4.01
CA ARG A 7 -16.38 -7.72 2.88
C ARG A 7 -16.22 -6.49 2.00
N ALA A 8 -15.11 -5.80 2.19
CA ALA A 8 -14.92 -4.43 1.75
C ALA A 8 -13.91 -4.29 0.61
N ILE A 9 -14.20 -3.38 -0.33
CA ILE A 9 -13.21 -2.90 -1.31
C ILE A 9 -12.79 -1.49 -0.92
N GLU A 10 -11.49 -1.25 -0.90
CA GLU A 10 -10.90 0.05 -0.62
C GLU A 10 -10.27 0.66 -1.88
N ILE A 11 -10.68 1.89 -2.18
CA ILE A 11 -10.11 2.75 -3.22
C ILE A 11 -9.37 3.90 -2.54
N HIS A 12 -8.06 3.99 -2.75
CA HIS A 12 -7.14 4.93 -2.13
C HIS A 12 -6.57 5.98 -3.11
N SER A 13 -6.50 5.67 -4.40
CA SER A 13 -6.04 6.61 -5.43
C SER A 13 -7.06 7.72 -5.74
N ALA A 14 -6.75 8.60 -6.70
CA ALA A 14 -7.70 9.55 -7.24
C ALA A 14 -8.96 8.90 -7.86
N TYR A 15 -8.97 7.59 -8.11
CA TYR A 15 -10.17 6.87 -8.54
C TYR A 15 -11.33 6.97 -7.55
N ALA A 16 -11.09 7.31 -6.29
CA ALA A 16 -12.14 7.66 -5.32
C ALA A 16 -13.02 8.86 -5.78
N TRP A 17 -12.54 9.65 -6.75
CA TRP A 17 -13.26 10.77 -7.37
C TRP A 17 -13.61 10.53 -8.85
N ASP A 18 -13.38 9.32 -9.37
CA ASP A 18 -13.75 8.93 -10.73
C ASP A 18 -15.09 8.17 -10.71
N PHE A 19 -16.10 8.72 -11.39
CA PHE A 19 -17.44 8.13 -11.37
C PHE A 19 -17.53 6.81 -12.16
N ALA A 20 -16.80 6.70 -13.27
CA ALA A 20 -16.81 5.49 -14.08
C ALA A 20 -16.12 4.34 -13.34
N HIS A 21 -14.98 4.63 -12.71
CA HIS A 21 -14.24 3.64 -11.93
C HIS A 21 -15.01 3.19 -10.68
N THR A 22 -15.55 4.13 -9.89
CA THR A 22 -16.37 3.78 -8.73
C THR A 22 -17.63 3.01 -9.13
N LYS A 23 -18.26 3.35 -10.27
CA LYS A 23 -19.40 2.60 -10.78
C LYS A 23 -19.01 1.16 -11.19
N LYS A 24 -17.90 1.00 -11.92
CA LYS A 24 -17.33 -0.33 -12.25
C LYS A 24 -17.08 -1.14 -10.97
N THR A 25 -16.53 -0.51 -9.93
CA THR A 25 -16.28 -1.15 -8.64
C THR A 25 -17.58 -1.59 -7.95
N LEU A 26 -18.60 -0.73 -7.87
CA LEU A 26 -19.90 -1.08 -7.29
C LEU A 26 -20.59 -2.23 -8.04
N ASP A 27 -20.50 -2.25 -9.37
CA ASP A 27 -21.09 -3.30 -10.19
C ASP A 27 -20.35 -4.64 -9.98
N PHE A 28 -19.01 -4.62 -9.90
CA PHE A 28 -18.21 -5.78 -9.49
C PHE A 28 -18.59 -6.26 -8.09
N MET A 29 -18.67 -5.35 -7.12
CA MET A 29 -19.01 -5.67 -5.74
C MET A 29 -20.37 -6.36 -5.65
N LYS A 30 -21.38 -5.82 -6.33
CA LYS A 30 -22.72 -6.40 -6.40
C LYS A 30 -22.70 -7.79 -7.04
N ALA A 31 -21.96 -7.97 -8.12
CA ALA A 31 -21.85 -9.28 -8.79
C ALA A 31 -21.17 -10.34 -7.91
N ASN A 32 -20.27 -9.91 -7.01
CA ASN A 32 -19.47 -10.79 -6.16
C ASN A 32 -19.87 -10.76 -4.67
N ASP A 33 -21.08 -10.27 -4.38
CA ASP A 33 -21.66 -10.17 -3.03
C ASP A 33 -20.82 -9.39 -2.01
N LEU A 34 -19.98 -8.44 -2.42
CA LEU A 34 -19.27 -7.54 -1.51
C LEU A 34 -20.24 -6.44 -1.03
N ASN A 35 -20.09 -5.97 0.21
CA ASN A 35 -21.12 -5.15 0.87
C ASN A 35 -20.62 -3.81 1.45
N THR A 36 -19.32 -3.52 1.35
CA THR A 36 -18.76 -2.29 1.92
C THR A 36 -17.74 -1.66 0.96
N LEU A 37 -17.94 -0.39 0.61
CA LEU A 37 -17.00 0.41 -0.17
C LEU A 37 -16.30 1.38 0.77
N ILE A 38 -14.97 1.42 0.70
CA ILE A 38 -14.14 2.31 1.48
C ILE A 38 -13.48 3.30 0.51
N LEU A 39 -13.69 4.59 0.74
CA LEU A 39 -13.01 5.65 0.01
C LEU A 39 -11.95 6.22 0.92
N HIS A 40 -10.70 5.88 0.65
CA HIS A 40 -9.56 6.30 1.44
C HIS A 40 -8.95 7.55 0.79
N LYS A 41 -9.01 8.70 1.47
CA LYS A 41 -8.18 9.87 1.18
C LYS A 41 -7.85 10.59 2.48
N ASN A 42 -6.58 10.93 2.68
CA ASN A 42 -6.11 11.66 3.87
C ASN A 42 -6.97 12.90 4.16
N ASP A 43 -7.39 13.62 3.12
CA ASP A 43 -8.11 14.90 3.17
C ASP A 43 -9.58 14.82 2.72
N PHE A 44 -10.20 13.63 2.74
CA PHE A 44 -11.54 13.42 2.17
C PHE A 44 -12.58 14.42 2.70
N LEU A 45 -12.61 14.63 4.03
CA LEU A 45 -13.57 15.52 4.68
C LEU A 45 -13.36 16.98 4.26
N GLU A 46 -12.12 17.44 4.15
CA GLU A 46 -11.76 18.78 3.70
C GLU A 46 -12.11 19.01 2.24
N LEU A 47 -12.22 17.95 1.45
CA LEU A 47 -12.60 18.02 0.05
C LEU A 47 -14.11 18.16 -0.16
N VAL A 48 -14.94 17.88 0.85
CA VAL A 48 -16.42 17.92 0.73
C VAL A 48 -17.13 18.82 1.75
N THR A 49 -16.44 19.30 2.79
CA THR A 49 -16.99 20.22 3.79
C THR A 49 -16.32 21.60 3.80
N PHE A 50 -17.03 22.59 4.32
CA PHE A 50 -16.48 23.87 4.72
C PHE A 50 -16.86 24.09 6.19
N PRO A 51 -15.98 23.78 7.17
CA PRO A 51 -16.32 23.90 8.58
C PRO A 51 -16.64 25.37 8.90
N ALA A 52 -17.92 25.74 8.84
CA ALA A 52 -18.38 27.08 8.46
C ALA A 52 -18.04 28.11 9.53
N LYS A 53 -18.14 27.67 10.80
CA LYS A 53 -17.68 28.41 11.97
C LYS A 53 -16.29 29.00 11.80
N TYR A 54 -15.35 28.24 11.24
CA TYR A 54 -13.95 28.64 11.07
C TYR A 54 -13.72 29.52 9.84
N PHE A 55 -14.75 29.73 9.02
CA PHE A 55 -14.76 30.70 7.92
C PHE A 55 -15.64 31.93 8.23
N GLY A 56 -16.00 32.13 9.49
CA GLY A 56 -16.80 33.27 9.95
C GLY A 56 -18.31 33.08 9.80
N GLY A 57 -18.78 31.84 9.63
CA GLY A 57 -20.19 31.50 9.68
C GLY A 57 -20.78 31.82 11.06
N THR A 58 -22.00 32.37 11.07
CA THR A 58 -22.70 32.81 12.29
C THR A 58 -24.12 32.24 12.39
N ARG A 59 -24.64 31.65 11.32
CA ARG A 59 -25.96 31.03 11.30
C ARG A 59 -25.86 29.62 11.90
N GLU A 60 -26.43 29.43 13.08
CA GLU A 60 -26.55 28.11 13.71
C GLU A 60 -28.01 27.89 14.16
N PRO A 61 -28.65 26.75 13.84
CA PRO A 61 -28.15 25.64 13.02
C PRO A 61 -28.25 25.92 11.50
N TYR A 62 -27.40 25.26 10.70
CA TYR A 62 -27.56 25.19 9.24
C TYR A 62 -28.44 24.01 8.84
N GLY A 63 -29.46 24.23 8.01
CA GLY A 63 -30.34 23.17 7.51
C GLY A 63 -29.79 22.43 6.29
N HIS A 64 -28.86 23.04 5.56
CA HIS A 64 -28.26 22.46 4.35
C HIS A 64 -26.90 23.11 4.02
N PHE A 65 -26.00 22.37 3.37
CA PHE A 65 -24.70 22.87 2.87
C PHE A 65 -24.72 24.24 2.19
N PHE A 66 -25.72 24.50 1.35
CA PHE A 66 -25.82 25.76 0.62
C PHE A 66 -26.06 26.97 1.53
N GLU A 67 -26.67 26.78 2.70
CA GLU A 67 -26.81 27.84 3.70
C GLU A 67 -25.46 28.17 4.33
N LYS A 68 -24.63 27.15 4.62
CA LYS A 68 -23.23 27.33 5.06
C LYS A 68 -22.48 28.15 4.02
N TYR A 69 -22.52 27.72 2.76
CA TYR A 69 -21.87 28.44 1.65
C TYR A 69 -22.36 29.90 1.53
N GLN A 70 -23.66 30.15 1.63
CA GLN A 70 -24.23 31.51 1.59
C GLN A 70 -23.68 32.41 2.69
N ASP A 71 -23.39 31.87 3.87
CA ASP A 71 -22.87 32.65 4.99
C ASP A 71 -21.38 32.97 4.81
N ILE A 72 -20.60 32.00 4.32
CA ILE A 72 -19.13 32.10 4.27
C ILE A 72 -18.56 32.44 2.88
N TYR A 73 -19.36 32.60 1.83
CA TYR A 73 -18.87 32.74 0.44
C TYR A 73 -17.87 33.89 0.25
N ARG A 74 -17.99 34.97 1.03
CA ARG A 74 -17.06 36.11 0.97
C ARG A 74 -15.68 35.73 1.48
N ALA A 75 -15.62 35.02 2.61
CA ALA A 75 -14.37 34.48 3.14
C ALA A 75 -13.76 33.49 2.14
N LEU A 76 -14.58 32.56 1.61
CA LEU A 76 -14.10 31.61 0.60
C LEU A 76 -13.55 32.29 -0.65
N LYS A 77 -14.24 33.31 -1.18
CA LYS A 77 -13.80 34.05 -2.37
C LYS A 77 -12.51 34.84 -2.12
N LYS A 78 -12.32 35.38 -0.91
CA LYS A 78 -11.15 36.17 -0.55
C LYS A 78 -9.92 35.29 -0.32
N PHE A 79 -10.07 34.22 0.45
CA PHE A 79 -8.94 33.49 1.01
C PHE A 79 -8.66 32.16 0.33
N THR A 80 -9.66 31.59 -0.34
CA THR A 80 -9.53 30.26 -0.95
C THR A 80 -10.30 30.19 -2.29
N PRO A 81 -10.00 31.11 -3.25
CA PRO A 81 -10.76 31.25 -4.48
C PRO A 81 -10.74 30.01 -5.36
N THR A 82 -9.66 29.21 -5.34
CA THR A 82 -9.51 27.96 -6.08
C THR A 82 -10.31 26.82 -5.47
N ARG A 83 -10.31 26.67 -4.12
CA ARG A 83 -11.09 25.63 -3.43
C ARG A 83 -12.57 25.94 -3.40
N LYS A 84 -13.02 27.21 -3.49
CA LYS A 84 -14.43 27.60 -3.31
C LYS A 84 -15.43 26.71 -4.06
N ASN A 85 -15.09 26.32 -5.30
CA ASN A 85 -15.96 25.50 -6.13
C ASN A 85 -15.77 23.98 -5.93
N ALA A 86 -14.61 23.53 -5.43
CA ALA A 86 -14.27 22.12 -5.40
C ALA A 86 -15.19 21.30 -4.46
N PRO A 87 -15.43 21.70 -3.19
CA PRO A 87 -16.39 20.99 -2.33
C PRO A 87 -17.83 20.97 -2.85
N LEU A 88 -18.27 22.00 -3.58
CA LEU A 88 -19.58 21.99 -4.22
C LEU A 88 -19.71 20.86 -5.25
N GLN A 89 -18.70 20.70 -6.10
CA GLN A 89 -18.68 19.65 -7.14
C GLN A 89 -18.48 18.27 -6.54
N LYS A 90 -17.51 18.12 -5.62
CA LYS A 90 -17.23 16.86 -4.93
C LYS A 90 -18.39 16.38 -4.07
N ARG A 91 -19.12 17.30 -3.41
CA ARG A 91 -20.39 16.97 -2.73
C ARG A 91 -21.40 16.37 -3.71
N SER A 92 -21.63 17.02 -4.85
CA SER A 92 -22.62 16.57 -5.83
C SER A 92 -22.28 15.17 -6.38
N TYR A 93 -21.00 14.94 -6.66
CA TYR A 93 -20.47 13.62 -7.00
C TYR A 93 -20.71 12.61 -5.87
N PHE A 94 -20.31 12.94 -4.65
CA PHE A 94 -20.35 12.00 -3.52
C PHE A 94 -21.78 11.65 -3.12
N THR A 95 -22.72 12.61 -3.13
CA THR A 95 -24.14 12.35 -2.96
C THR A 95 -24.68 11.38 -4.01
N ARG A 96 -24.24 11.50 -5.28
CA ARG A 96 -24.64 10.54 -6.31
C ARG A 96 -24.02 9.15 -6.08
N LEU A 97 -22.75 9.08 -5.69
CA LEU A 97 -22.08 7.82 -5.36
C LEU A 97 -22.78 7.09 -4.21
N LEU A 98 -23.14 7.80 -3.14
CA LEU A 98 -23.91 7.25 -2.01
C LEU A 98 -25.26 6.66 -2.46
N GLU A 99 -25.95 7.33 -3.37
CA GLU A 99 -27.21 6.82 -3.94
C GLU A 99 -27.01 5.56 -4.80
N GLU A 100 -25.94 5.50 -5.61
CA GLU A 100 -25.60 4.30 -6.38
C GLU A 100 -25.23 3.12 -5.47
N ALA A 101 -24.42 3.36 -4.44
CA ALA A 101 -24.03 2.34 -3.46
C ALA A 101 -25.26 1.82 -2.70
N ARG A 102 -26.15 2.72 -2.25
CA ARG A 102 -27.41 2.35 -1.60
C ARG A 102 -28.31 1.47 -2.49
N ARG A 103 -28.40 1.77 -3.79
CA ARG A 103 -29.15 0.94 -4.77
C ARG A 103 -28.51 -0.44 -4.96
N ALA A 104 -27.21 -0.54 -4.78
CA ALA A 104 -26.49 -1.80 -4.82
C ALA A 104 -26.50 -2.56 -3.49
N GLY A 105 -27.02 -1.97 -2.41
CA GLY A 105 -26.98 -2.56 -1.06
C GLY A 105 -25.58 -2.53 -0.44
N ILE A 106 -24.75 -1.55 -0.83
CA ILE A 106 -23.36 -1.40 -0.41
C ILE A 106 -23.28 -0.22 0.55
N GLU A 107 -22.71 -0.46 1.73
CA GLU A 107 -22.39 0.59 2.71
C GLU A 107 -21.13 1.35 2.28
N VAL A 108 -21.08 2.65 2.55
CA VAL A 108 -19.92 3.50 2.21
C VAL A 108 -19.26 4.02 3.47
N PHE A 109 -17.97 3.76 3.59
CA PHE A 109 -17.09 4.27 4.65
C PHE A 109 -16.08 5.23 4.04
N ILE A 110 -15.68 6.22 4.84
CA ILE A 110 -14.57 7.11 4.50
C ILE A 110 -13.38 6.75 5.38
N GLU A 111 -12.24 6.52 4.75
CA GLU A 111 -10.97 6.36 5.44
C GLU A 111 -10.11 7.62 5.31
N ASN A 112 -9.62 8.13 6.44
CA ASN A 112 -8.78 9.33 6.48
C ASN A 112 -7.65 9.26 7.52
N LYS A 113 -6.81 10.29 7.52
CA LYS A 113 -5.70 10.45 8.46
C LYS A 113 -5.88 11.74 9.24
N GLU A 114 -6.23 11.63 10.52
CA GLU A 114 -6.36 12.78 11.40
C GLU A 114 -5.04 13.00 12.17
N LEU A 115 -4.66 14.22 12.54
CA LEU A 115 -5.35 15.48 12.31
C LEU A 115 -5.06 16.05 10.92
N TYR A 116 -6.13 16.32 10.14
CA TYR A 116 -6.07 17.00 8.85
C TYR A 116 -6.88 18.30 8.85
N PHE A 117 -6.41 19.30 8.10
CA PHE A 117 -7.04 20.61 7.98
C PHE A 117 -6.52 21.38 6.74
N PRO A 118 -7.26 22.36 6.19
CA PRO A 118 -6.78 23.20 5.09
C PRO A 118 -5.80 24.27 5.58
N ASP A 119 -4.79 24.61 4.76
CA ASP A 119 -3.72 25.58 5.09
C ASP A 119 -4.24 26.92 5.61
N ILE A 120 -5.35 27.38 5.06
CA ILE A 120 -5.92 28.67 5.38
C ILE A 120 -6.30 28.83 6.86
N LEU A 121 -6.53 27.73 7.59
CA LEU A 121 -6.75 27.81 9.03
C LEU A 121 -5.54 28.35 9.78
N LEU A 122 -4.32 28.08 9.31
CA LEU A 122 -3.11 28.62 9.94
C LEU A 122 -2.97 30.13 9.71
N GLU A 123 -3.57 30.68 8.64
CA GLU A 123 -3.66 32.12 8.41
C GLU A 123 -4.73 32.77 9.30
N PHE A 124 -5.91 32.14 9.43
CA PHE A 124 -7.00 32.66 10.26
C PHE A 124 -6.70 32.57 11.75
N PHE A 125 -5.97 31.55 12.16
CA PHE A 125 -5.65 31.24 13.55
C PHE A 125 -4.14 31.13 13.72
N PRO A 126 -3.39 32.25 13.62
CA PRO A 126 -1.93 32.25 13.66
C PRO A 126 -1.37 31.73 14.99
N GLN A 127 -2.18 31.68 16.06
CA GLN A 127 -1.78 31.07 17.32
C GLN A 127 -1.46 29.56 17.20
N LEU A 128 -1.96 28.89 16.15
CA LEU A 128 -1.69 27.48 15.87
C LEU A 128 -0.27 27.23 15.37
N VAL A 129 0.46 28.29 15.01
CA VAL A 129 1.86 28.22 14.57
C VAL A 129 2.75 28.82 15.65
N LYS A 130 3.72 28.02 16.14
CA LYS A 130 4.74 28.42 17.12
C LYS A 130 6.11 28.28 16.46
N ASP A 131 6.86 29.37 16.37
CA ASP A 131 8.19 29.41 15.74
C ASP A 131 8.22 28.78 14.32
N GLY A 132 7.18 29.07 13.53
CA GLY A 132 7.02 28.54 12.18
C GLY A 132 6.64 27.06 12.10
N LYS A 133 6.27 26.42 13.22
CA LYS A 133 5.84 25.02 13.29
C LYS A 133 4.39 24.93 13.76
N THR A 134 3.60 24.07 13.13
CA THR A 134 2.23 23.78 13.57
C THR A 134 2.23 23.12 14.94
N CYS A 135 1.42 23.63 15.87
CA CYS A 135 1.27 23.11 17.22
C CYS A 135 0.12 22.08 17.28
N PRO A 136 0.38 20.77 17.40
CA PRO A 136 -0.68 19.76 17.45
C PRO A 136 -1.46 19.75 18.78
N SER A 137 -0.87 20.27 19.85
CA SER A 137 -1.47 20.22 21.19
C SER A 137 -2.45 21.36 21.48
N ASP A 138 -2.64 22.31 20.56
CA ASP A 138 -3.54 23.44 20.76
C ASP A 138 -5.00 22.96 20.88
N PRO A 139 -5.78 23.41 21.89
CA PRO A 139 -7.12 22.87 22.15
C PRO A 139 -8.12 23.23 21.05
N PHE A 140 -7.79 24.20 20.19
CA PHE A 140 -8.53 24.52 18.97
C PHE A 140 -8.89 23.27 18.16
N TRP A 141 -7.96 22.31 18.07
CA TRP A 141 -8.12 21.15 17.20
C TRP A 141 -9.26 20.23 17.62
N LEU A 142 -9.54 20.10 18.92
CA LEU A 142 -10.60 19.22 19.40
C LEU A 142 -11.98 19.73 18.99
N GLU A 143 -12.24 21.03 19.16
CA GLU A 143 -13.48 21.67 18.72
C GLU A 143 -13.57 21.68 17.19
N PHE A 144 -12.45 21.91 16.51
CA PHE A 144 -12.39 21.92 15.05
C PHE A 144 -12.80 20.56 14.47
N VAL A 145 -12.26 19.48 15.00
CA VAL A 145 -12.57 18.12 14.58
C VAL A 145 -14.02 17.78 14.87
N GLN A 146 -14.52 18.09 16.08
CA GLN A 146 -15.94 17.90 16.42
C GLN A 146 -16.85 18.61 15.41
N THR A 147 -16.60 19.89 15.15
CA THR A 147 -17.37 20.70 14.19
C THR A 147 -17.31 20.08 12.79
N LYS A 148 -16.11 19.70 12.34
CA LYS A 148 -15.87 19.11 11.02
C LYS A 148 -16.68 17.82 10.81
N TYR A 149 -16.68 16.91 11.78
CA TYR A 149 -17.42 15.65 11.68
C TYR A 149 -18.93 15.85 11.81
N THR A 150 -19.39 16.71 12.73
CA THR A 150 -20.83 17.06 12.83
C THR A 150 -21.33 17.57 11.48
N GLU A 151 -20.64 18.56 10.93
CA GLU A 151 -21.02 19.13 9.65
C GLU A 151 -20.98 18.12 8.50
N PHE A 152 -20.02 17.20 8.51
CA PHE A 152 -19.94 16.13 7.52
C PHE A 152 -21.15 15.20 7.57
N PHE A 153 -21.61 14.77 8.74
CA PHE A 153 -22.76 13.87 8.84
C PHE A 153 -24.10 14.55 8.63
N ASP A 154 -24.23 15.83 8.97
CA ASP A 154 -25.39 16.65 8.58
C ASP A 154 -25.53 16.66 7.05
N ASP A 155 -24.39 16.73 6.37
CA ASP A 155 -24.30 16.86 4.92
C ASP A 155 -24.40 15.51 4.18
N PHE A 156 -23.94 14.42 4.80
CA PHE A 156 -23.85 13.09 4.20
C PHE A 156 -24.39 12.00 5.14
N PRO A 157 -25.68 12.02 5.52
CA PRO A 157 -26.26 11.03 6.43
C PRO A 157 -26.29 9.60 5.86
N GLY A 158 -26.03 9.43 4.56
CA GLY A 158 -25.92 8.13 3.90
C GLY A 158 -24.58 7.41 4.11
N VAL A 159 -23.56 8.07 4.66
CA VAL A 159 -22.29 7.43 5.03
C VAL A 159 -22.53 6.49 6.22
N ALA A 160 -21.92 5.30 6.19
CA ALA A 160 -22.10 4.27 7.22
C ALA A 160 -21.14 4.46 8.40
N GLY A 161 -19.93 4.97 8.14
CA GLY A 161 -18.95 5.23 9.18
C GLY A 161 -17.65 5.82 8.67
N ILE A 162 -16.71 5.96 9.61
CA ILE A 162 -15.38 6.50 9.41
C ILE A 162 -14.36 5.46 9.85
N ILE A 163 -13.31 5.31 9.06
CA ILE A 163 -12.08 4.64 9.43
C ILE A 163 -11.02 5.74 9.56
N THR A 164 -10.33 5.83 10.70
CA THR A 164 -9.36 6.92 10.88
C THR A 164 -8.06 6.44 11.50
N SER A 165 -6.95 6.96 10.98
CA SER A 165 -5.60 6.78 11.53
C SER A 165 -5.14 8.10 12.18
N PRO A 166 -5.18 8.23 13.52
CA PRO A 166 -4.81 9.49 14.20
C PRO A 166 -3.29 9.69 14.35
N ALA A 167 -2.48 8.65 14.11
CA ALA A 167 -1.08 8.58 14.54
C ALA A 167 -0.06 8.34 13.41
N SER A 168 -0.46 8.59 12.16
CA SER A 168 0.47 8.50 11.04
C SER A 168 1.35 9.74 10.95
N GLY A 169 2.60 9.57 10.48
CA GLY A 169 3.47 10.68 10.08
C GLY A 169 2.92 11.46 8.88
N GLU A 170 1.92 10.91 8.19
CA GLU A 170 1.22 11.56 7.07
C GLU A 170 0.10 12.51 7.52
N SER A 171 -0.25 12.51 8.80
CA SER A 171 -1.17 13.50 9.37
C SER A 171 -0.53 14.89 9.34
N ARG A 172 -1.31 15.94 9.08
CA ARG A 172 -0.78 17.31 9.00
C ARG A 172 -0.25 17.83 10.33
N ALA A 173 -0.81 17.33 11.43
CA ALA A 173 -0.33 17.57 12.77
C ALA A 173 -0.57 16.34 13.63
N THR A 174 0.42 15.97 14.42
CA THR A 174 0.38 14.82 15.32
C THR A 174 1.38 15.05 16.44
N ILE A 175 1.07 14.57 17.65
CA ILE A 175 1.95 14.75 18.80
C ILE A 175 3.22 13.90 18.69
N SER A 176 3.12 12.67 18.15
CA SER A 176 4.24 11.73 18.09
C SER A 176 5.30 12.04 17.02
N TYR A 177 4.98 12.92 16.06
CA TYR A 177 5.93 13.44 15.06
C TYR A 177 5.99 14.98 15.07
N THR A 178 5.70 15.58 16.23
CA THR A 178 5.64 17.03 16.33
C THR A 178 7.03 17.66 16.18
N ARG A 179 7.10 18.75 15.40
CA ARG A 179 8.28 19.62 15.32
C ARG A 179 8.14 20.87 16.20
N CYS A 180 7.01 21.02 16.88
CA CYS A 180 6.73 22.16 17.75
C CYS A 180 7.33 21.93 19.14
N THR A 181 8.10 22.88 19.64
CA THR A 181 8.82 22.79 20.93
C THR A 181 8.23 23.71 21.99
N CYS A 182 7.00 24.19 21.79
CA CYS A 182 6.32 25.02 22.78
C CYS A 182 6.09 24.27 24.10
N GLU A 183 5.92 25.00 25.19
CA GLU A 183 5.79 24.41 26.54
C GLU A 183 4.66 23.39 26.63
N ARG A 184 3.53 23.67 25.95
CA ARG A 184 2.40 22.74 25.91
C ARG A 184 2.76 21.43 25.21
N CYS A 185 3.43 21.47 24.07
CA CYS A 185 3.85 20.24 23.37
C CYS A 185 4.83 19.42 24.23
N LYS A 186 5.79 20.08 24.90
CA LYS A 186 6.75 19.41 25.80
C LYS A 186 6.07 18.70 26.98
N GLN A 187 4.96 19.24 27.46
CA GLN A 187 4.19 18.69 28.59
C GLN A 187 3.07 17.75 28.17
N THR A 188 2.75 17.67 26.88
CA THR A 188 1.65 16.83 26.39
C THR A 188 2.08 15.37 26.40
N VAL A 189 1.31 14.55 27.12
CA VAL A 189 1.44 13.09 27.11
C VAL A 189 0.73 12.55 25.87
N PRO A 190 1.43 11.85 24.94
CA PRO A 190 0.83 11.37 23.68
C PRO A 190 -0.47 10.59 23.85
N GLU A 191 -0.53 9.68 24.82
CA GLU A 191 -1.69 8.83 25.10
C GLU A 191 -2.93 9.65 25.47
N VAL A 192 -2.74 10.71 26.25
CA VAL A 192 -3.82 11.63 26.64
C VAL A 192 -4.29 12.42 25.42
N TRP A 193 -3.36 12.92 24.61
CA TRP A 193 -3.68 13.66 23.39
C TRP A 193 -4.46 12.80 22.39
N TYR A 194 -4.03 11.55 22.17
CA TYR A 194 -4.76 10.59 21.33
C TYR A 194 -6.15 10.30 21.88
N GLY A 195 -6.27 10.06 23.19
CA GLY A 195 -7.56 9.83 23.84
C GLY A 195 -8.53 11.01 23.65
N ASP A 196 -8.06 12.24 23.83
CA ASP A 196 -8.87 13.45 23.65
C ASP A 196 -9.28 13.67 22.20
N LEU A 197 -8.35 13.50 21.25
CA LEU A 197 -8.65 13.59 19.82
C LEU A 197 -9.66 12.54 19.39
N LEU A 198 -9.47 11.28 19.80
CA LEU A 198 -10.36 10.18 19.43
C LEU A 198 -11.76 10.34 20.02
N LYS A 199 -11.89 10.86 21.25
CA LYS A 199 -13.19 11.23 21.84
C LYS A 199 -13.85 12.38 21.06
N ALA A 200 -13.07 13.36 20.62
CA ALA A 200 -13.55 14.46 19.79
C ALA A 200 -14.05 13.99 18.40
N ILE A 201 -13.45 12.94 17.85
CA ILE A 201 -13.90 12.29 16.60
C ILE A 201 -15.14 11.41 16.85
N HIS A 202 -15.13 10.60 17.91
CA HIS A 202 -16.20 9.64 18.23
C HIS A 202 -17.53 10.31 18.55
N ALA A 203 -17.53 11.39 19.34
CA ALA A 203 -18.76 12.05 19.79
C ALA A 203 -19.73 12.42 18.65
N PRO A 204 -19.32 13.13 17.58
CA PRO A 204 -20.21 13.45 16.45
C PRO A 204 -20.60 12.22 15.61
N ILE A 205 -19.70 11.25 15.45
CA ILE A 205 -19.98 9.99 14.72
C ILE A 205 -21.08 9.19 15.43
N ALA A 206 -20.95 9.02 16.75
CA ALA A 206 -21.91 8.30 17.57
C ALA A 206 -23.26 9.03 17.62
N ALA A 207 -23.25 10.38 17.72
CA ALA A 207 -24.47 11.18 17.67
C ALA A 207 -25.24 11.02 16.35
N ALA A 208 -24.53 10.82 15.23
CA ALA A 208 -25.12 10.52 13.93
C ALA A 208 -25.53 9.04 13.76
N GLY A 209 -25.31 8.19 14.78
CA GLY A 209 -25.59 6.76 14.74
C GLY A 209 -24.70 5.98 13.77
N LYS A 210 -23.45 6.44 13.57
CA LYS A 210 -22.50 5.89 12.60
C LYS A 210 -21.37 5.14 13.29
N LYS A 211 -20.65 4.32 12.53
CA LYS A 211 -19.52 3.53 13.04
C LYS A 211 -18.21 4.32 13.01
N LEU A 212 -17.39 4.13 14.04
CA LEU A 212 -15.98 4.55 14.06
C LEU A 212 -15.09 3.30 14.15
N ILE A 213 -14.15 3.18 13.22
CA ILE A 213 -13.09 2.18 13.24
C ILE A 213 -11.75 2.91 13.37
N ILE A 214 -10.95 2.53 14.34
CA ILE A 214 -9.59 3.07 14.50
C ILE A 214 -8.61 2.16 13.79
N ARG A 215 -7.93 2.72 12.80
CA ARG A 215 -6.91 2.02 12.05
C ARG A 215 -5.55 2.20 12.71
N ASP A 216 -4.88 1.07 12.93
CA ASP A 216 -3.54 1.05 13.48
C ASP A 216 -2.49 1.22 12.37
N PHE A 217 -1.78 2.34 12.40
CA PHE A 217 -0.76 2.69 11.41
C PHE A 217 0.58 3.01 12.08
N VAL A 218 1.04 2.10 12.93
CA VAL A 218 2.27 2.26 13.68
C VAL A 218 3.24 1.12 13.37
N PHE A 219 4.48 1.51 13.08
CA PHE A 219 5.57 0.62 12.68
C PHE A 219 6.53 0.27 13.85
N ASP A 220 6.31 0.84 15.04
CA ASP A 220 7.18 0.65 16.22
C ASP A 220 6.37 0.23 17.46
N SER A 221 6.88 -0.81 18.14
CA SER A 221 6.39 -1.36 19.40
C SER A 221 6.13 -0.33 20.51
N LYS A 222 6.93 0.73 20.62
CA LYS A 222 6.73 1.76 21.66
C LYS A 222 5.49 2.61 21.36
N ARG A 223 5.41 3.17 20.15
CA ARG A 223 4.27 3.99 19.70
C ARG A 223 2.96 3.19 19.68
N HIS A 224 3.04 1.88 19.49
CA HIS A 224 1.88 1.00 19.58
C HIS A 224 1.25 1.00 20.98
N HIS A 225 2.05 1.02 22.05
CA HIS A 225 1.52 1.10 23.41
C HIS A 225 0.78 2.42 23.65
N GLU A 226 1.27 3.52 23.09
CA GLU A 226 0.68 4.85 23.30
C GLU A 226 -0.76 4.93 22.75
N ILE A 227 -0.97 4.46 21.52
CA ILE A 227 -2.30 4.45 20.87
C ILE A 227 -3.19 3.36 21.46
N SER A 228 -2.65 2.15 21.68
CA SER A 228 -3.46 1.04 22.19
C SER A 228 -4.06 1.40 23.55
N SER A 229 -3.28 2.06 24.42
CA SER A 229 -3.76 2.57 25.72
C SER A 229 -4.85 3.64 25.56
N ALA A 230 -4.77 4.47 24.52
CA ALA A 230 -5.81 5.46 24.22
C ALA A 230 -7.10 4.81 23.69
N VAL A 231 -6.98 3.80 22.83
CA VAL A 231 -8.11 3.04 22.26
C VAL A 231 -8.80 2.19 23.33
N GLU A 232 -8.08 1.64 24.30
CA GLU A 232 -8.65 0.94 25.45
C GLU A 232 -9.60 1.81 26.28
N GLN A 233 -9.42 3.13 26.28
CA GLN A 233 -10.26 4.08 27.00
C GLN A 233 -11.49 4.55 26.20
N LEU A 234 -11.63 4.16 24.93
CA LEU A 234 -12.80 4.49 24.12
C LEU A 234 -13.97 3.56 24.43
N PRO A 235 -15.22 3.96 24.12
CA PRO A 235 -16.37 3.07 24.31
C PRO A 235 -16.27 1.81 23.44
N ASP A 236 -16.87 0.70 23.88
CA ASP A 236 -16.77 -0.63 23.23
C ASP A 236 -17.33 -0.68 21.79
N ASP A 237 -18.13 0.31 21.39
CA ASP A 237 -18.70 0.43 20.05
C ASP A 237 -17.69 0.90 18.98
N VAL A 238 -16.49 1.33 19.41
CA VAL A 238 -15.38 1.66 18.51
C VAL A 238 -14.66 0.38 18.08
N GLY A 239 -14.64 0.12 16.77
CA GLY A 239 -13.92 -1.00 16.18
C GLY A 239 -12.43 -0.69 15.90
N ALA A 240 -11.69 -1.71 15.49
CA ALA A 240 -10.28 -1.62 15.14
C ALA A 240 -10.02 -2.18 13.73
N ALA A 241 -9.08 -1.58 13.00
CA ALA A 241 -8.57 -2.11 11.74
C ALA A 241 -7.06 -2.37 11.84
N LEU A 242 -6.63 -3.54 11.36
CA LEU A 242 -5.24 -4.01 11.41
C LEU A 242 -4.83 -4.57 10.05
N LYS A 243 -3.58 -4.37 9.64
CA LYS A 243 -3.02 -5.07 8.47
C LYS A 243 -2.90 -6.58 8.74
N ASN A 244 -3.02 -7.39 7.69
CA ASN A 244 -2.86 -8.85 7.72
C ASN A 244 -1.46 -9.28 8.19
N THR A 245 -0.46 -8.44 7.95
CA THR A 245 0.95 -8.57 8.36
C THR A 245 1.28 -7.55 9.45
N PRO A 246 2.31 -7.79 10.27
CA PRO A 246 2.61 -6.93 11.41
C PRO A 246 3.28 -5.60 11.04
N HIS A 247 3.88 -5.50 9.86
CA HIS A 247 4.50 -4.26 9.35
C HIS A 247 3.65 -3.65 8.22
N ASP A 248 4.14 -3.71 6.98
CA ASP A 248 3.37 -3.38 5.79
C ASP A 248 2.93 -4.65 5.08
N TYR A 249 2.19 -4.55 3.97
CA TYR A 249 1.57 -5.68 3.24
C TYR A 249 2.55 -6.68 2.58
N PHE A 250 3.70 -6.96 3.21
CA PHE A 250 4.74 -7.89 2.76
C PHE A 250 4.29 -9.34 2.97
N PRO A 251 3.97 -10.12 1.91
CA PRO A 251 3.47 -11.48 2.11
C PRO A 251 4.54 -12.44 2.67
N THR A 252 5.82 -12.05 2.65
CA THR A 252 6.93 -12.81 3.27
C THR A 252 6.99 -12.68 4.78
N PHE A 253 6.26 -11.72 5.38
CA PHE A 253 6.24 -11.50 6.83
C PHE A 253 5.27 -12.46 7.52
N PRO A 254 5.43 -12.74 8.82
CA PRO A 254 4.49 -13.58 9.57
C PRO A 254 3.10 -12.95 9.66
N ASP A 255 2.14 -13.69 10.21
CA ASP A 255 0.82 -13.14 10.53
C ASP A 255 0.92 -12.01 11.56
N ASN A 256 0.05 -11.01 11.43
CA ASN A 256 -0.03 -9.97 12.44
C ASN A 256 -0.47 -10.57 13.79
N ALA A 257 0.47 -10.66 14.73
CA ALA A 257 0.26 -11.25 16.04
C ALA A 257 -0.74 -10.47 16.92
N ARG A 258 -1.19 -9.29 16.48
CA ARG A 258 -2.20 -8.45 17.15
C ARG A 258 -3.64 -8.80 16.79
N ILE A 259 -3.86 -9.50 15.69
CA ILE A 259 -5.21 -9.96 15.33
C ILE A 259 -5.73 -10.84 16.47
N GLY A 260 -6.96 -10.56 16.91
CA GLY A 260 -7.56 -11.17 18.11
C GLY A 260 -7.14 -10.58 19.46
N LYS A 261 -6.29 -9.54 19.47
CA LYS A 261 -5.81 -8.87 20.70
C LYS A 261 -6.31 -7.41 20.81
N VAL A 262 -7.54 -7.15 20.36
CA VAL A 262 -8.19 -5.83 20.44
C VAL A 262 -9.33 -5.77 21.48
N GLY A 263 -9.33 -6.71 22.43
CA GLY A 263 -10.40 -6.86 23.43
C GLY A 263 -11.71 -7.37 22.81
N ASN A 264 -12.84 -6.85 23.26
CA ASN A 264 -14.18 -7.23 22.78
C ASN A 264 -14.63 -6.44 21.53
N ARG A 265 -13.73 -5.67 20.91
CA ARG A 265 -14.04 -4.75 19.81
C ARG A 265 -14.27 -5.50 18.50
N GLU A 266 -15.10 -4.92 17.65
CA GLU A 266 -15.18 -5.32 16.24
C GLU A 266 -13.79 -5.13 15.59
N GLN A 267 -13.32 -6.10 14.82
CA GLN A 267 -12.00 -6.04 14.19
C GLN A 267 -12.08 -6.35 12.68
N TRP A 268 -11.48 -5.49 11.86
CA TRP A 268 -11.40 -5.63 10.41
C TRP A 268 -9.94 -5.78 9.99
N ILE A 269 -9.67 -6.69 9.05
CA ILE A 269 -8.30 -6.98 8.60
C ILE A 269 -8.09 -6.45 7.18
N GLU A 270 -7.01 -5.70 6.99
CA GLU A 270 -6.63 -5.08 5.72
C GLU A 270 -5.67 -5.95 4.92
N PHE A 271 -5.91 -5.98 3.61
CA PHE A 271 -5.15 -6.73 2.62
C PHE A 271 -4.85 -5.82 1.43
N ASP A 272 -3.64 -5.93 0.90
CA ASP A 272 -3.31 -5.36 -0.41
C ASP A 272 -3.50 -6.43 -1.49
N VAL A 273 -4.51 -6.25 -2.34
CA VAL A 273 -4.75 -7.16 -3.48
C VAL A 273 -4.26 -6.58 -4.80
N TRP A 274 -3.76 -5.34 -4.77
CA TRP A 274 -3.19 -4.65 -5.92
C TRP A 274 -1.71 -4.96 -6.12
N GLY A 275 -0.92 -4.95 -5.04
CA GLY A 275 0.47 -5.40 -5.06
C GLY A 275 1.50 -4.28 -5.02
N GLN A 276 1.38 -3.36 -4.04
CA GLN A 276 2.35 -2.29 -3.77
C GLN A 276 3.77 -2.84 -3.61
N PHE A 277 3.92 -4.01 -2.98
CA PHE A 277 5.20 -4.67 -2.71
C PHE A 277 5.37 -5.99 -3.48
N THR A 278 4.58 -6.17 -4.54
CA THR A 278 4.60 -7.40 -5.36
C THR A 278 4.56 -7.09 -6.86
N GLY A 279 5.05 -5.93 -7.28
CA GLY A 279 5.24 -5.59 -8.68
C GLY A 279 4.10 -4.83 -9.35
N TRP A 280 3.15 -4.27 -8.59
CA TRP A 280 2.04 -3.43 -9.07
C TRP A 280 1.12 -4.11 -10.11
N GLY A 281 1.14 -5.44 -10.21
CA GLY A 281 0.47 -6.20 -11.28
C GLY A 281 1.11 -6.04 -12.67
N ILE A 282 2.23 -5.33 -12.77
CA ILE A 282 3.13 -5.33 -13.93
C ILE A 282 3.93 -6.63 -13.92
N SER A 283 4.48 -6.95 -12.75
CA SER A 283 4.87 -8.29 -12.37
C SER A 283 3.67 -8.91 -11.65
N PRO A 284 2.85 -9.74 -12.31
CA PRO A 284 1.69 -10.35 -11.68
C PRO A 284 2.12 -11.17 -10.46
N ALA A 285 1.33 -11.09 -9.39
CA ALA A 285 1.53 -11.85 -8.16
C ALA A 285 0.17 -12.33 -7.67
N ILE A 286 -0.17 -13.57 -8.00
CA ILE A 286 -1.44 -14.15 -7.56
C ILE A 286 -1.26 -14.74 -6.16
N LEU A 287 -2.06 -14.27 -5.22
CA LEU A 287 -1.90 -14.49 -3.78
C LEU A 287 -3.09 -15.29 -3.20
N ILE A 288 -3.71 -16.18 -3.97
CA ILE A 288 -4.89 -16.94 -3.52
C ILE A 288 -4.60 -17.71 -2.24
N ASP A 289 -3.45 -18.40 -2.18
CA ASP A 289 -3.07 -19.21 -1.02
C ASP A 289 -2.72 -18.35 0.20
N ASP A 290 -1.99 -17.25 0.03
CA ASP A 290 -1.71 -16.30 1.13
C ASP A 290 -3.02 -15.69 1.63
N LEU A 291 -3.90 -15.19 0.74
CA LEU A 291 -5.21 -14.67 1.12
C LEU A 291 -6.02 -15.69 1.93
N LYS A 292 -6.05 -16.95 1.48
CA LYS A 292 -6.76 -18.03 2.18
C LYS A 292 -6.19 -18.29 3.57
N HIS A 293 -4.87 -18.39 3.69
CA HIS A 293 -4.17 -18.56 4.97
C HIS A 293 -4.48 -17.40 5.94
N ARG A 294 -4.31 -16.17 5.49
CA ARG A 294 -4.48 -14.95 6.29
C ARG A 294 -5.92 -14.71 6.71
N LEU A 295 -6.88 -14.96 5.81
CA LEU A 295 -8.32 -14.88 6.13
C LEU A 295 -8.70 -15.94 7.17
N ALA A 296 -8.17 -17.15 7.06
CA ALA A 296 -8.40 -18.20 8.06
C ALA A 296 -7.84 -17.79 9.42
N TYR A 297 -6.58 -17.33 9.46
CA TYR A 297 -5.93 -16.83 10.66
C TYR A 297 -6.73 -15.71 11.34
N ALA A 298 -7.24 -14.75 10.55
CA ALA A 298 -8.05 -13.63 11.00
C ALA A 298 -9.40 -14.10 11.58
N ARG A 299 -10.13 -14.96 10.85
CA ARG A 299 -11.43 -15.47 11.29
C ARG A 299 -11.33 -16.28 12.57
N GLU A 300 -10.33 -17.16 12.67
CA GLU A 300 -10.08 -17.97 13.88
C GLU A 300 -9.84 -17.10 15.14
N ARG A 301 -9.40 -15.86 14.95
CA ARG A 301 -9.14 -14.85 15.99
C ARG A 301 -10.28 -13.85 16.16
N GLY A 302 -11.44 -14.13 15.57
CA GLY A 302 -12.66 -13.35 15.77
C GLY A 302 -12.77 -12.12 14.88
N ALA A 303 -12.02 -12.03 13.78
CA ALA A 303 -12.24 -10.98 12.79
C ALA A 303 -13.60 -11.10 12.12
N THR A 304 -14.29 -9.97 12.00
CA THR A 304 -15.63 -9.88 11.40
C THR A 304 -15.61 -9.20 10.05
N GLY A 305 -14.56 -8.42 9.75
CA GLY A 305 -14.39 -7.71 8.49
C GLY A 305 -13.08 -8.01 7.78
N ALA A 306 -13.11 -7.97 6.45
CA ALA A 306 -11.95 -8.00 5.58
C ALA A 306 -12.02 -6.82 4.60
N MET A 307 -10.92 -6.08 4.47
CA MET A 307 -10.77 -4.88 3.63
C MET A 307 -9.71 -5.15 2.56
N PHE A 308 -10.08 -5.00 1.30
CA PHE A 308 -9.21 -5.32 0.17
C PHE A 308 -8.89 -4.04 -0.62
N ARG A 309 -7.66 -3.55 -0.49
CA ARG A 309 -7.16 -2.37 -1.19
C ARG A 309 -6.79 -2.73 -2.62
N ILE A 310 -7.38 -2.01 -3.58
CA ILE A 310 -7.26 -2.31 -5.01
C ILE A 310 -6.39 -1.32 -5.80
N ASP A 311 -5.88 -0.27 -5.17
CA ASP A 311 -4.96 0.71 -5.76
C ASP A 311 -4.11 1.41 -4.67
N TRP A 312 -3.28 2.36 -5.09
CA TRP A 312 -2.36 3.09 -4.20
C TRP A 312 -2.41 4.60 -4.45
N GLU A 313 -2.36 5.40 -3.38
CA GLU A 313 -2.54 6.86 -3.40
C GLU A 313 -1.47 7.62 -4.17
N HIS A 314 -0.30 7.00 -4.38
CA HIS A 314 0.83 7.59 -5.06
C HIS A 314 0.93 7.21 -6.54
N LEU A 315 0.00 6.37 -7.04
CA LEU A 315 0.01 5.90 -8.43
C LEU A 315 -1.39 5.98 -9.04
N ASP A 316 -1.79 7.22 -9.35
CA ASP A 316 -3.09 7.50 -9.96
C ASP A 316 -3.27 6.85 -11.34
N GLY A 317 -4.49 6.42 -11.65
CA GLY A 317 -4.77 5.82 -12.95
C GLY A 317 -4.33 4.35 -13.05
N HIS A 318 -4.15 3.67 -11.91
CA HIS A 318 -3.73 2.28 -11.88
C HIS A 318 -4.40 1.51 -10.75
N SER A 319 -5.10 0.43 -11.08
CA SER A 319 -5.77 -0.44 -10.13
C SER A 319 -5.59 -1.91 -10.45
N ALA A 320 -6.01 -2.77 -9.53
CA ALA A 320 -5.97 -4.21 -9.71
C ALA A 320 -6.88 -4.64 -10.88
N PHE A 321 -7.93 -3.88 -11.19
CA PHE A 321 -8.81 -4.11 -12.35
C PHE A 321 -8.11 -3.95 -13.70
N ASP A 322 -6.92 -3.37 -13.75
CA ASP A 322 -6.19 -3.07 -14.98
C ASP A 322 -5.02 -4.04 -15.21
N THR A 323 -4.96 -5.12 -14.43
CA THR A 323 -3.85 -6.10 -14.43
C THR A 323 -4.33 -7.52 -14.15
N LEU A 324 -3.43 -8.49 -14.30
CA LEU A 324 -3.70 -9.87 -13.88
C LEU A 324 -3.93 -10.02 -12.37
N ASN A 325 -3.52 -9.05 -11.54
CA ASN A 325 -3.86 -9.05 -10.11
C ASN A 325 -5.36 -8.86 -9.84
N ILE A 326 -6.19 -8.61 -10.86
CA ILE A 326 -7.65 -8.69 -10.76
C ILE A 326 -8.10 -10.05 -10.19
N VAL A 327 -7.34 -11.13 -10.44
CA VAL A 327 -7.60 -12.46 -9.86
C VAL A 327 -7.59 -12.40 -8.32
N ASN A 328 -6.73 -11.59 -7.70
CA ASN A 328 -6.71 -11.40 -6.25
C ASN A 328 -8.00 -10.75 -5.75
N ILE A 329 -8.65 -9.89 -6.54
CA ILE A 329 -9.96 -9.30 -6.18
C ILE A 329 -11.07 -10.36 -6.25
N TYR A 330 -11.07 -11.20 -7.28
CA TYR A 330 -11.99 -12.34 -7.37
C TYR A 330 -11.77 -13.33 -6.21
N ALA A 331 -10.50 -13.59 -5.86
CA ALA A 331 -10.14 -14.43 -4.72
C ALA A 331 -10.60 -13.84 -3.39
N ALA A 332 -10.34 -12.54 -3.17
CA ALA A 332 -10.79 -11.82 -1.99
C ALA A 332 -12.31 -11.88 -1.82
N ALA A 333 -13.07 -11.67 -2.89
CA ALA A 333 -14.53 -11.74 -2.84
C ALA A 333 -15.05 -13.15 -2.57
N ALA A 334 -14.45 -14.18 -3.19
CA ALA A 334 -14.82 -15.57 -3.00
C ALA A 334 -14.46 -16.08 -1.60
N LEU A 335 -13.21 -15.90 -1.18
CA LEU A 335 -12.67 -16.45 0.07
C LEU A 335 -13.21 -15.73 1.31
N SER A 336 -13.47 -14.43 1.24
CA SER A 336 -14.12 -13.72 2.36
C SER A 336 -15.59 -14.14 2.54
N LYS A 337 -16.23 -14.67 1.48
CA LYS A 337 -17.56 -15.24 1.54
C LYS A 337 -17.52 -16.68 2.05
N ASP A 338 -16.66 -17.50 1.47
CA ASP A 338 -16.48 -18.93 1.75
C ASP A 338 -15.03 -19.34 1.50
N MET A 339 -14.26 -19.50 2.57
CA MET A 339 -12.84 -19.87 2.52
C MET A 339 -12.60 -21.29 1.99
N SER A 340 -13.65 -22.11 1.86
CA SER A 340 -13.55 -23.44 1.24
C SER A 340 -13.56 -23.39 -0.29
N THR A 341 -13.81 -22.22 -0.90
CA THR A 341 -13.85 -22.05 -2.36
C THR A 341 -12.54 -22.53 -3.00
N PRO A 342 -12.60 -23.47 -3.97
CA PRO A 342 -11.42 -23.91 -4.72
C PRO A 342 -10.82 -22.80 -5.60
N ALA A 343 -9.49 -22.77 -5.72
CA ALA A 343 -8.80 -21.83 -6.61
C ALA A 343 -9.28 -21.91 -8.07
N ALA A 344 -9.52 -23.13 -8.57
CA ALA A 344 -10.06 -23.35 -9.92
C ALA A 344 -11.41 -22.64 -10.14
N ASP A 345 -12.27 -22.54 -9.12
CA ASP A 345 -13.54 -21.83 -9.23
C ASP A 345 -13.36 -20.31 -9.28
N ILE A 346 -12.35 -19.78 -8.59
CA ILE A 346 -11.97 -18.37 -8.64
C ILE A 346 -11.47 -18.01 -10.04
N TYR A 347 -10.53 -18.80 -10.58
CA TYR A 347 -10.03 -18.61 -11.94
C TYR A 347 -11.13 -18.71 -12.99
N ARG A 348 -11.97 -19.76 -12.91
CA ARG A 348 -13.09 -19.94 -13.84
C ARG A 348 -14.01 -18.72 -13.82
N ARG A 349 -14.40 -18.25 -12.64
CA ARG A 349 -15.28 -17.09 -12.49
C ARG A 349 -14.69 -15.83 -13.13
N TRP A 350 -13.41 -15.56 -12.92
CA TRP A 350 -12.71 -14.46 -13.57
C TRP A 350 -12.72 -14.62 -15.10
N LEU A 351 -12.29 -15.77 -15.61
CA LEU A 351 -12.23 -16.05 -17.05
C LEU A 351 -13.60 -15.94 -17.74
N GLU A 352 -14.68 -16.34 -17.06
CA GLU A 352 -16.05 -16.21 -17.58
C GLU A 352 -16.52 -14.75 -17.58
N ALA A 353 -16.33 -14.03 -16.46
CA ALA A 353 -16.82 -12.67 -16.27
C ALA A 353 -16.12 -11.64 -17.16
N GLU A 354 -14.82 -11.82 -17.43
CA GLU A 354 -14.03 -10.94 -18.31
C GLU A 354 -13.97 -11.47 -19.76
N HIS A 355 -14.77 -12.49 -20.10
CA HIS A 355 -14.89 -13.04 -21.45
C HIS A 355 -13.57 -13.56 -22.07
N HIS A 356 -12.73 -14.19 -21.25
CA HIS A 356 -11.41 -14.68 -21.67
C HIS A 356 -11.45 -16.01 -22.45
N PHE A 357 -12.53 -16.78 -22.35
CA PHE A 357 -12.66 -18.03 -23.10
C PHE A 357 -12.88 -17.79 -24.60
N ALA A 358 -12.40 -18.72 -25.43
CA ALA A 358 -12.74 -18.71 -26.85
C ALA A 358 -14.27 -18.84 -27.03
N PRO A 359 -14.90 -18.10 -27.97
CA PRO A 359 -16.36 -18.10 -28.13
C PRO A 359 -16.98 -19.48 -28.34
N ALA A 360 -16.25 -20.40 -28.98
CA ALA A 360 -16.69 -21.76 -29.29
C ALA A 360 -16.13 -22.81 -28.30
N ALA A 361 -15.46 -22.42 -27.22
CA ALA A 361 -14.92 -23.37 -26.25
C ALA A 361 -16.06 -24.09 -25.50
N GLU A 362 -16.11 -25.41 -25.65
CA GLU A 362 -17.00 -26.30 -24.89
C GLU A 362 -16.53 -26.44 -23.42
N ALA A 363 -17.40 -26.96 -22.55
CA ALA A 363 -17.17 -27.01 -21.11
C ALA A 363 -15.83 -27.67 -20.71
N GLY A 364 -15.51 -28.85 -21.26
CA GLY A 364 -14.25 -29.54 -20.95
C GLY A 364 -13.01 -28.73 -21.35
N LEU A 365 -13.07 -28.04 -22.49
CA LEU A 365 -11.96 -27.19 -22.93
C LEU A 365 -11.82 -25.92 -22.08
N ARG A 366 -12.92 -25.38 -21.54
CA ARG A 366 -12.89 -24.28 -20.57
C ARG A 366 -12.31 -24.71 -19.23
N GLU A 367 -12.65 -25.92 -18.76
CA GLU A 367 -12.07 -26.49 -17.54
C GLU A 367 -10.56 -26.71 -17.70
N ASP A 368 -10.12 -27.25 -18.83
CA ASP A 368 -8.71 -27.42 -19.15
C ASP A 368 -7.97 -26.09 -19.23
N ALA A 369 -8.57 -25.07 -19.88
CA ALA A 369 -8.00 -23.73 -19.95
C ALA A 369 -7.93 -23.06 -18.57
N THR A 370 -8.94 -23.26 -17.72
CA THR A 370 -8.96 -22.74 -16.34
C THR A 370 -7.80 -23.32 -15.55
N ARG A 371 -7.60 -24.63 -15.62
CA ARG A 371 -6.48 -25.30 -14.94
C ARG A 371 -5.13 -24.80 -15.47
N TRP A 372 -4.98 -24.72 -16.79
CA TRP A 372 -3.74 -24.22 -17.42
C TRP A 372 -3.41 -22.79 -16.99
N VAL A 373 -4.40 -21.89 -16.95
CA VAL A 373 -4.20 -20.51 -16.47
C VAL A 373 -3.85 -20.50 -14.99
N GLY A 374 -4.54 -21.30 -14.17
CA GLY A 374 -4.27 -21.43 -12.74
C GLY A 374 -2.83 -21.88 -12.46
N ASP A 375 -2.41 -22.99 -13.09
CA ASP A 375 -1.07 -23.57 -12.94
C ASP A 375 0.04 -22.54 -13.25
N ILE A 376 -0.17 -21.66 -14.22
CA ILE A 376 0.79 -20.60 -14.57
C ILE A 376 0.74 -19.44 -13.58
N LEU A 377 -0.46 -18.99 -13.24
CA LEU A 377 -0.65 -17.78 -12.43
C LEU A 377 -0.33 -18.02 -10.96
N ASP A 378 -0.59 -19.21 -10.41
CA ASP A 378 -0.22 -19.58 -9.04
C ASP A 378 1.32 -19.54 -8.84
N GLU A 379 2.09 -19.90 -9.87
CA GLU A 379 3.57 -19.84 -9.82
C GLU A 379 4.13 -18.41 -9.86
N THR A 380 3.31 -17.41 -10.21
CA THR A 380 3.80 -16.02 -10.31
C THR A 380 4.30 -15.49 -8.98
N TRP A 381 3.65 -15.82 -7.85
CA TRP A 381 4.14 -15.42 -6.53
C TRP A 381 5.53 -15.99 -6.23
N SER A 382 5.79 -17.24 -6.63
CA SER A 382 7.10 -17.88 -6.47
C SER A 382 8.21 -17.09 -7.18
N VAL A 383 7.92 -16.53 -8.35
CA VAL A 383 8.82 -15.64 -9.10
C VAL A 383 8.97 -14.29 -8.38
N VAL A 384 7.86 -13.62 -8.05
CA VAL A 384 7.88 -12.27 -7.46
C VAL A 384 8.59 -12.25 -6.12
N LYS A 385 8.32 -13.25 -5.28
CA LYS A 385 8.98 -13.44 -3.99
C LYS A 385 10.50 -13.48 -4.14
N ARG A 386 11.02 -14.17 -5.15
CA ARG A 386 12.46 -14.25 -5.44
C ARG A 386 13.00 -13.05 -6.23
N THR A 387 12.13 -12.12 -6.62
CA THR A 387 12.49 -10.95 -7.39
C THR A 387 12.62 -9.72 -6.49
N ALA A 388 11.52 -9.31 -5.85
CA ALA A 388 11.42 -8.06 -5.09
C ALA A 388 11.90 -8.15 -3.62
N TYR A 389 12.22 -9.37 -3.15
CA TYR A 389 12.72 -9.67 -1.80
C TYR A 389 14.07 -10.40 -1.92
N ILE A 390 14.87 -10.44 -0.85
CA ILE A 390 16.09 -11.26 -0.76
C ILE A 390 16.01 -12.16 0.47
N ASN A 391 16.00 -13.49 0.30
CA ASN A 391 15.85 -14.42 1.42
C ASN A 391 14.67 -14.07 2.35
N ASP A 392 13.54 -13.68 1.75
CA ASP A 392 12.31 -13.16 2.40
C ASP A 392 12.34 -11.70 2.90
N PHE A 393 13.52 -11.06 3.00
CA PHE A 393 13.63 -9.66 3.39
C PHE A 393 13.21 -8.73 2.28
N VAL A 394 12.63 -7.59 2.63
CA VAL A 394 12.26 -6.56 1.65
C VAL A 394 13.52 -6.00 1.01
N PHE A 395 13.58 -6.06 -0.32
CA PHE A 395 14.70 -5.54 -1.11
C PHE A 395 14.24 -4.49 -2.13
N SER A 396 13.02 -4.01 -1.97
CA SER A 396 12.40 -3.06 -2.90
C SER A 396 11.70 -1.96 -2.13
N ASP A 397 11.67 -0.76 -2.73
CA ASP A 397 10.87 0.36 -2.24
C ASP A 397 9.59 0.45 -3.08
N SER A 398 8.49 -0.04 -2.51
CA SER A 398 7.19 -0.10 -3.19
C SER A 398 7.32 -0.74 -4.59
N SER A 399 7.95 -1.92 -4.67
CA SER A 399 8.25 -2.67 -5.90
C SER A 399 9.31 -2.07 -6.84
N HIS A 400 9.92 -0.93 -6.51
CA HIS A 400 11.12 -0.49 -7.23
C HIS A 400 12.37 -1.12 -6.66
N TRP A 401 13.34 -1.42 -7.52
CA TRP A 401 14.66 -1.80 -7.05
C TRP A 401 15.42 -0.63 -6.39
N PRO A 402 16.39 -0.92 -5.49
CA PRO A 402 17.19 0.09 -4.80
C PRO A 402 18.00 0.96 -5.77
N LEU A 403 18.20 2.24 -5.41
CA LEU A 403 18.97 3.20 -6.21
C LEU A 403 20.44 3.33 -5.79
N SER A 404 20.81 2.78 -4.63
CA SER A 404 22.17 2.83 -4.09
C SER A 404 22.42 1.65 -3.14
N MET A 405 23.70 1.41 -2.82
CA MET A 405 24.08 0.48 -1.75
C MET A 405 23.45 0.86 -0.41
N GLU A 406 23.45 2.16 -0.08
CA GLU A 406 22.90 2.66 1.18
C GLU A 406 21.40 2.41 1.28
N ILE A 407 20.64 2.67 0.21
CA ILE A 407 19.20 2.41 0.18
C ILE A 407 18.92 0.91 0.28
N ALA A 408 19.71 0.06 -0.40
CA ALA A 408 19.54 -1.39 -0.31
C ALA A 408 19.71 -1.91 1.13
N HIS A 409 20.74 -1.42 1.84
CA HIS A 409 20.96 -1.74 3.26
C HIS A 409 19.84 -1.20 4.14
N TRP A 410 19.48 0.07 3.98
CA TRP A 410 18.40 0.71 4.74
C TRP A 410 17.07 -0.04 4.59
N LEU A 411 16.72 -0.47 3.37
CA LEU A 411 15.51 -1.25 3.10
C LEU A 411 15.52 -2.59 3.86
N ALA A 412 16.56 -3.40 3.69
CA ALA A 412 16.58 -4.78 4.16
C ALA A 412 16.91 -4.91 5.66
N GLU A 413 17.73 -4.01 6.21
CA GLU A 413 18.28 -4.14 7.57
C GLU A 413 17.70 -3.13 8.57
N GLU A 414 17.14 -1.99 8.12
CA GLU A 414 16.68 -0.92 9.02
C GLU A 414 15.16 -0.66 8.94
N THR A 415 14.65 -0.22 7.79
CA THR A 415 13.27 0.29 7.70
C THR A 415 12.22 -0.80 7.53
N PHE A 416 12.55 -1.91 6.88
CA PHE A 416 11.65 -3.04 6.63
C PHE A 416 12.30 -4.35 7.07
N SER A 417 13.07 -4.31 8.16
CA SER A 417 13.77 -5.48 8.67
C SER A 417 12.77 -6.58 9.04
N LEU A 418 12.97 -7.77 8.46
CA LEU A 418 12.20 -8.96 8.84
C LEU A 418 12.65 -9.50 10.21
N GLU A 419 13.87 -9.19 10.64
CA GLU A 419 14.45 -9.65 11.91
C GLU A 419 13.60 -9.21 13.12
N ASP A 420 13.01 -8.02 13.04
CA ASP A 420 12.10 -7.48 14.07
C ASP A 420 10.84 -8.34 14.27
N TRP A 421 10.50 -9.19 13.30
CA TRP A 421 9.29 -9.99 13.26
C TRP A 421 9.55 -11.50 13.25
N ASP A 422 10.74 -11.91 12.83
CA ASP A 422 11.22 -13.30 12.85
C ASP A 422 12.69 -13.34 13.28
N ALA A 423 12.94 -13.66 14.55
CA ALA A 423 14.28 -13.73 15.11
C ALA A 423 15.17 -14.84 14.49
N SER A 424 14.63 -15.73 13.66
CA SER A 424 15.43 -16.70 12.90
C SER A 424 16.02 -16.11 11.61
N LYS A 425 15.56 -14.92 11.22
CA LYS A 425 16.00 -14.18 10.04
C LYS A 425 16.94 -13.07 10.46
N VAL A 426 18.22 -13.21 10.15
CA VAL A 426 19.28 -12.24 10.49
C VAL A 426 20.19 -12.01 9.30
N ASP A 427 20.87 -10.86 9.28
CA ASP A 427 21.95 -10.51 8.32
C ASP A 427 21.59 -10.77 6.84
N PRO A 428 20.54 -10.12 6.31
CA PRO A 428 20.02 -10.39 4.96
C PRO A 428 21.04 -10.17 3.85
N LEU A 429 21.98 -9.24 4.05
CA LEU A 429 23.01 -8.86 3.09
C LEU A 429 24.40 -9.31 3.54
N GLY A 430 24.50 -10.36 4.36
CA GLY A 430 25.78 -10.88 4.86
C GLY A 430 26.73 -11.29 3.73
N THR A 431 28.03 -11.05 3.93
CA THR A 431 29.08 -11.25 2.93
C THR A 431 29.74 -12.64 2.96
N SER A 432 29.18 -13.58 3.71
CA SER A 432 29.69 -14.96 3.66
C SER A 432 29.53 -15.54 2.25
N GLN A 433 30.51 -16.34 1.79
CA GLN A 433 30.44 -17.00 0.49
C GLN A 433 29.11 -17.76 0.28
N ALA A 434 28.62 -18.43 1.32
CA ALA A 434 27.37 -19.18 1.28
C ALA A 434 26.16 -18.25 1.06
N ASN A 435 26.11 -17.11 1.76
CA ASN A 435 25.01 -16.16 1.60
C ASN A 435 25.05 -15.45 0.24
N VAL A 436 26.22 -15.01 -0.21
CA VAL A 436 26.38 -14.40 -1.53
C VAL A 436 25.91 -15.36 -2.64
N GLN A 437 26.28 -16.65 -2.56
CA GLN A 437 25.82 -17.65 -3.52
C GLN A 437 24.30 -17.90 -3.43
N LEU A 438 23.76 -17.99 -2.21
CA LEU A 438 22.31 -18.15 -1.99
C LEU A 438 21.50 -17.03 -2.67
N LEU A 439 21.91 -15.78 -2.47
CA LEU A 439 21.22 -14.61 -3.03
C LEU A 439 21.31 -14.56 -4.56
N MET A 440 22.45 -14.97 -5.13
CA MET A 440 22.61 -15.11 -6.58
C MET A 440 21.70 -16.20 -7.16
N ASP A 441 21.74 -17.39 -6.55
CA ASP A 441 20.94 -18.54 -6.97
C ASP A 441 19.44 -18.24 -6.91
N GLU A 442 19.00 -17.47 -5.91
CA GLU A 442 17.61 -17.01 -5.79
C GLU A 442 17.17 -16.18 -7.01
N LYS A 443 18.00 -15.24 -7.47
CA LYS A 443 17.68 -14.40 -8.62
C LYS A 443 17.77 -15.13 -9.95
N ASP A 444 18.76 -16.01 -10.10
CA ASP A 444 18.87 -16.90 -11.25
C ASP A 444 17.63 -17.79 -11.37
N GLU A 445 17.14 -18.33 -10.24
CA GLU A 445 15.93 -19.14 -10.19
C GLU A 445 14.68 -18.34 -10.56
N ALA A 446 14.54 -17.10 -10.07
CA ALA A 446 13.43 -16.23 -10.46
C ALA A 446 13.37 -16.03 -11.99
N LEU A 447 14.53 -15.72 -12.60
CA LEU A 447 14.63 -15.51 -14.04
C LEU A 447 14.37 -16.79 -14.84
N ARG A 448 14.83 -17.94 -14.34
CA ARG A 448 14.56 -19.25 -14.95
C ARG A 448 13.06 -19.58 -14.93
N LEU A 449 12.41 -19.36 -13.78
CA LEU A 449 10.98 -19.64 -13.60
C LEU A 449 10.13 -18.75 -14.51
N VAL A 450 10.35 -17.43 -14.53
CA VAL A 450 9.54 -16.53 -15.37
C VAL A 450 9.69 -16.84 -16.86
N ARG A 451 10.90 -17.20 -17.31
CA ARG A 451 11.16 -17.63 -18.69
C ARG A 451 10.43 -18.93 -19.03
N SER A 452 10.38 -19.87 -18.08
CA SER A 452 9.61 -21.10 -18.24
C SER A 452 8.11 -20.82 -18.38
N LEU A 453 7.55 -19.96 -17.51
CA LEU A 453 6.13 -19.59 -17.57
C LEU A 453 5.81 -18.86 -18.88
N ARG A 454 6.67 -17.94 -19.30
CA ARG A 454 6.54 -17.25 -20.60
C ARG A 454 6.56 -18.24 -21.77
N ALA A 455 7.47 -19.21 -21.77
CA ALA A 455 7.54 -20.23 -22.81
C ALA A 455 6.26 -21.09 -22.86
N GLU A 456 5.62 -21.37 -21.72
CA GLU A 456 4.31 -22.03 -21.71
C GLU A 456 3.22 -21.13 -22.30
N ILE A 457 3.19 -19.83 -21.95
CA ILE A 457 2.24 -18.86 -22.50
C ILE A 457 2.40 -18.68 -24.03
N GLU A 458 3.63 -18.72 -24.54
CA GLU A 458 3.93 -18.62 -25.97
C GLU A 458 3.31 -19.78 -26.78
N LYS A 459 3.09 -20.95 -26.17
CA LYS A 459 2.36 -22.07 -26.81
C LYS A 459 0.87 -21.77 -27.00
N GLY A 460 0.32 -20.90 -26.16
CA GLY A 460 -1.11 -20.60 -26.10
C GLY A 460 -1.97 -21.77 -25.63
N HIS A 461 -3.28 -21.53 -25.52
CA HIS A 461 -4.24 -22.56 -25.13
C HIS A 461 -5.54 -22.42 -25.94
N ALA A 462 -6.00 -23.51 -26.56
CA ALA A 462 -7.15 -23.48 -27.49
C ALA A 462 -8.49 -23.07 -26.84
N GLY A 463 -8.60 -23.20 -25.52
CA GLY A 463 -9.77 -22.76 -24.76
C GLY A 463 -9.83 -21.25 -24.49
N LEU A 464 -8.75 -20.50 -24.74
CA LEU A 464 -8.69 -19.05 -24.53
C LEU A 464 -8.90 -18.28 -25.84
N SER A 465 -9.44 -17.08 -25.74
CA SER A 465 -9.53 -16.18 -26.89
C SER A 465 -8.13 -15.73 -27.35
N GLY A 466 -7.97 -15.44 -28.64
CA GLY A 466 -6.69 -14.96 -29.17
C GLY A 466 -6.23 -13.64 -28.53
N GLU A 467 -7.18 -12.77 -28.17
CA GLU A 467 -6.91 -11.54 -27.41
C GLU A 467 -6.35 -11.84 -26.03
N THR A 468 -6.92 -12.81 -25.30
CA THR A 468 -6.43 -13.22 -23.98
C THR A 468 -5.03 -13.82 -24.07
N VAL A 469 -4.75 -14.65 -25.08
CA VAL A 469 -3.40 -15.20 -25.29
C VAL A 469 -2.40 -14.09 -25.56
N SER A 470 -2.73 -13.13 -26.45
CA SER A 470 -1.87 -11.97 -26.73
C SER A 470 -1.64 -11.11 -25.49
N MET A 471 -2.68 -10.86 -24.71
CA MET A 471 -2.62 -10.16 -23.43
C MET A 471 -1.63 -10.87 -22.48
N LEU A 472 -1.75 -12.18 -22.26
CA LEU A 472 -0.84 -12.92 -21.40
C LEU A 472 0.62 -12.86 -21.91
N GLN A 473 0.83 -12.95 -23.21
CA GLN A 473 2.16 -12.85 -23.84
C GLN A 473 2.81 -11.48 -23.56
N ASP A 474 2.06 -10.39 -23.73
CA ASP A 474 2.54 -9.04 -23.48
C ASP A 474 2.89 -8.82 -21.99
N TRP A 475 2.04 -9.29 -21.08
CA TRP A 475 2.31 -9.18 -19.64
C TRP A 475 3.56 -9.96 -19.24
N PHE A 476 3.75 -11.19 -19.72
CA PHE A 476 4.91 -11.99 -19.35
C PHE A 476 6.22 -11.54 -20.01
N LEU A 477 6.15 -10.87 -21.17
CA LEU A 477 7.28 -10.15 -21.73
C LEU A 477 7.77 -9.04 -20.80
N VAL A 478 6.85 -8.23 -20.27
CA VAL A 478 7.18 -7.15 -19.32
C VAL A 478 7.63 -7.72 -17.98
N PHE A 479 6.97 -8.78 -17.50
CA PHE A 479 7.33 -9.45 -16.26
C PHE A 479 8.76 -9.98 -16.29
N GLU A 480 9.17 -10.65 -17.38
CA GLU A 480 10.55 -11.14 -17.52
C GLU A 480 11.57 -10.00 -17.41
N LYS A 481 11.31 -8.85 -18.04
CA LYS A 481 12.22 -7.69 -17.96
C LYS A 481 12.35 -7.15 -16.54
N TYR A 482 11.26 -7.12 -15.79
CA TYR A 482 11.26 -6.71 -14.39
C TYR A 482 12.10 -7.66 -13.53
N VAL A 483 11.97 -8.97 -13.75
CA VAL A 483 12.76 -9.99 -13.05
C VAL A 483 14.26 -9.89 -13.41
N GLU A 484 14.56 -9.71 -14.70
CA GLU A 484 15.92 -9.53 -15.19
C GLU A 484 16.59 -8.28 -14.60
N ALA A 485 15.86 -7.17 -14.49
CA ALA A 485 16.36 -5.96 -13.83
C ALA A 485 16.76 -6.21 -12.37
N PHE A 486 15.89 -6.85 -11.59
CA PHE A 486 16.16 -7.17 -10.18
C PHE A 486 17.33 -8.13 -10.01
N ARG A 487 17.50 -9.10 -10.92
CA ARG A 487 18.67 -9.97 -10.94
C ARG A 487 19.96 -9.16 -11.09
N ILE A 488 20.02 -8.32 -12.13
CA ILE A 488 21.20 -7.48 -12.42
C ILE A 488 21.51 -6.55 -11.25
N VAL A 489 20.50 -5.88 -10.71
CA VAL A 489 20.62 -4.97 -9.56
C VAL A 489 21.16 -5.71 -8.34
N THR A 490 20.57 -6.85 -8.00
CA THR A 490 20.98 -7.62 -6.83
C THR A 490 22.43 -8.05 -6.96
N TYR A 491 22.82 -8.67 -8.09
CA TYR A 491 24.19 -9.09 -8.34
C TYR A 491 25.18 -7.94 -8.16
N ASN A 492 24.92 -6.80 -8.79
CA ASN A 492 25.79 -5.63 -8.69
C ASN A 492 25.96 -5.15 -7.23
N ILE A 493 24.88 -5.16 -6.43
CA ILE A 493 24.92 -4.78 -5.01
C ILE A 493 25.71 -5.81 -4.20
N ILE A 494 25.34 -7.10 -4.24
CA ILE A 494 25.95 -8.11 -3.34
C ILE A 494 27.43 -8.36 -3.66
N LEU A 495 27.80 -8.36 -4.95
CA LEU A 495 29.19 -8.53 -5.37
C LEU A 495 30.02 -7.31 -4.97
N SER A 496 29.47 -6.09 -5.12
CA SER A 496 30.13 -4.87 -4.64
C SER A 496 30.36 -4.90 -3.13
N LYS A 497 29.36 -5.30 -2.33
CA LYS A 497 29.48 -5.41 -0.86
C LYS A 497 30.52 -6.46 -0.47
N TYR A 498 30.51 -7.62 -1.11
CA TYR A 498 31.48 -8.69 -0.84
C TYR A 498 32.92 -8.21 -1.10
N LEU A 499 33.18 -7.64 -2.28
CA LEU A 499 34.54 -7.24 -2.69
C LEU A 499 35.10 -6.08 -1.84
N THR A 500 34.25 -5.23 -1.25
CA THR A 500 34.70 -4.14 -0.38
C THR A 500 34.91 -4.57 1.07
N VAL A 501 34.08 -5.46 1.60
CA VAL A 501 34.14 -5.89 3.01
C VAL A 501 35.17 -7.01 3.21
N GLU A 502 35.19 -8.03 2.35
CA GLU A 502 36.03 -9.22 2.49
C GLU A 502 37.39 -9.08 1.79
N SER A 503 37.99 -7.88 1.88
CA SER A 503 39.31 -7.57 1.29
C SER A 503 40.46 -8.48 1.76
N LYS A 504 40.27 -9.20 2.87
CA LYS A 504 41.25 -10.16 3.41
C LYS A 504 41.25 -11.50 2.67
N ASP A 505 40.18 -11.81 1.93
CA ASP A 505 40.06 -13.00 1.10
C ASP A 505 40.59 -12.79 -0.31
N ALA A 506 41.29 -11.67 -0.54
CA ALA A 506 41.94 -11.32 -1.80
C ALA A 506 42.87 -12.46 -2.25
N GLY A 507 42.56 -13.03 -3.42
CA GLY A 507 43.29 -14.16 -4.01
C GLY A 507 42.69 -15.55 -3.73
N SER A 508 41.64 -15.67 -2.91
CA SER A 508 40.85 -16.91 -2.85
C SER A 508 40.16 -17.19 -4.19
N ALA A 509 39.91 -18.47 -4.48
CA ALA A 509 39.24 -18.85 -5.74
C ALA A 509 37.85 -18.23 -5.88
N PHE A 510 37.12 -18.09 -4.76
CA PHE A 510 35.82 -17.43 -4.76
C PHE A 510 35.95 -15.93 -5.01
N TYR A 511 36.87 -15.23 -4.33
CA TYR A 511 37.10 -13.80 -4.54
C TYR A 511 37.46 -13.47 -6.01
N VAL A 512 38.39 -14.22 -6.61
CA VAL A 512 38.78 -14.01 -8.03
C VAL A 512 37.60 -14.23 -8.97
N ARG A 513 36.76 -15.23 -8.70
CA ARG A 513 35.53 -15.47 -9.47
C ARG A 513 34.53 -14.32 -9.30
N THR A 514 34.36 -13.82 -8.08
CA THR A 514 33.49 -12.67 -7.78
C THR A 514 33.96 -11.42 -8.50
N GLU A 515 35.28 -11.15 -8.58
CA GLU A 515 35.81 -10.02 -9.35
C GLU A 515 35.47 -10.12 -10.84
N GLN A 516 35.60 -11.32 -11.43
CA GLN A 516 35.22 -11.56 -12.82
C GLN A 516 33.72 -11.36 -13.05
N MET A 517 32.89 -11.95 -12.18
CA MET A 517 31.44 -11.80 -12.23
C MET A 517 31.02 -10.34 -12.06
N MET A 518 31.66 -9.59 -11.16
CA MET A 518 31.37 -8.16 -10.97
C MET A 518 31.64 -7.35 -12.23
N ALA A 519 32.74 -7.62 -12.94
CA ALA A 519 33.03 -6.95 -14.22
C ALA A 519 31.95 -7.24 -15.27
N GLU A 520 31.54 -8.51 -15.39
CA GLU A 520 30.47 -8.93 -16.31
C GLU A 520 29.13 -8.28 -15.96
N MET A 521 28.79 -8.20 -14.67
CA MET A 521 27.53 -7.62 -14.21
C MET A 521 27.49 -6.09 -14.29
N ASP A 522 28.64 -5.40 -14.17
CA ASP A 522 28.73 -3.96 -14.41
C ASP A 522 28.42 -3.66 -15.88
N ASP A 523 29.05 -4.40 -16.82
CA ASP A 523 28.77 -4.28 -18.26
C ASP A 523 27.32 -4.66 -18.60
N GLU A 524 26.79 -5.72 -18.00
CA GLU A 524 25.40 -6.14 -18.18
C GLU A 524 24.40 -5.08 -17.70
N LEU A 525 24.67 -4.41 -16.58
CA LEU A 525 23.83 -3.34 -16.06
C LEU A 525 23.70 -2.18 -17.05
N TRP A 526 24.81 -1.71 -17.62
CA TRP A 526 24.77 -0.61 -18.60
C TRP A 526 24.09 -1.03 -19.90
N ARG A 527 24.41 -2.22 -20.41
CA ARG A 527 23.76 -2.78 -21.61
C ARG A 527 22.26 -2.95 -21.42
N PHE A 528 21.83 -3.40 -20.25
CA PHE A 528 20.41 -3.58 -19.97
C PHE A 528 19.69 -2.24 -19.81
N ALA A 529 20.35 -1.21 -19.25
CA ALA A 529 19.80 0.15 -19.23
C ALA A 529 19.55 0.66 -20.66
N ASP A 530 20.51 0.49 -21.59
CA ASP A 530 20.32 0.86 -23.00
C ASP A 530 19.15 0.08 -23.63
N HIS A 531 19.03 -1.22 -23.33
CA HIS A 531 17.91 -2.05 -23.78
C HIS A 531 16.55 -1.59 -23.25
N LEU A 532 16.47 -1.10 -22.01
CA LEU A 532 15.24 -0.55 -21.45
C LEU A 532 14.85 0.77 -22.13
N GLU A 533 15.82 1.62 -22.50
CA GLU A 533 15.57 2.83 -23.29
C GLU A 533 15.06 2.50 -24.70
N GLU A 534 15.68 1.52 -25.37
CA GLU A 534 15.21 1.02 -26.67
C GLU A 534 13.80 0.42 -26.56
N PHE A 535 13.55 -0.39 -25.53
CA PHE A 535 12.24 -0.95 -25.26
C PHE A 535 11.19 0.13 -25.04
N ALA A 536 11.50 1.16 -24.26
CA ALA A 536 10.59 2.30 -24.05
C ALA A 536 10.33 3.08 -25.34
N ALA A 537 11.33 3.24 -26.20
CA ALA A 537 11.17 3.90 -27.50
C ALA A 537 10.38 3.07 -28.52
N ALA A 538 10.45 1.73 -28.44
CA ALA A 538 9.84 0.81 -29.39
C ALA A 538 8.42 0.35 -29.02
N THR A 539 7.93 0.66 -27.82
CA THR A 539 6.66 0.14 -27.29
C THR A 539 5.76 1.25 -26.75
N SER A 540 4.50 0.92 -26.45
CA SER A 540 3.51 1.88 -25.94
C SER A 540 2.59 1.25 -24.88
N TYR A 541 3.20 0.71 -23.82
CA TYR A 541 2.51 0.24 -22.63
C TYR A 541 2.01 1.39 -21.76
N HIS A 542 1.21 1.09 -20.74
CA HIS A 542 0.82 2.08 -19.74
C HIS A 542 2.06 2.64 -19.01
N TYR A 543 2.07 3.93 -18.67
CA TYR A 543 3.26 4.64 -18.17
C TYR A 543 3.95 3.96 -16.98
N ARG A 544 3.16 3.28 -16.13
CA ARG A 544 3.62 2.49 -14.97
C ARG A 544 4.67 1.43 -15.32
N VAL A 545 4.61 0.84 -16.52
CA VAL A 545 5.62 -0.11 -17.01
C VAL A 545 6.96 0.58 -17.13
N TYR A 546 6.98 1.78 -17.71
CA TYR A 546 8.18 2.58 -17.87
C TYR A 546 8.66 3.20 -16.54
N THR A 547 7.76 3.40 -15.58
CA THR A 547 8.14 3.81 -14.22
C THR A 547 8.91 2.71 -13.49
N LEU A 548 8.42 1.46 -13.51
CA LEU A 548 9.15 0.34 -12.92
C LEU A 548 10.39 -0.02 -13.73
N LEU A 549 10.36 0.10 -15.06
CA LEU A 549 11.46 -0.24 -15.96
C LEU A 549 12.30 0.97 -16.39
N ASP A 550 12.44 1.96 -15.52
CA ASP A 550 13.19 3.17 -15.83
C ASP A 550 14.70 2.90 -15.84
N ALA A 551 15.29 3.01 -17.03
CA ALA A 551 16.73 2.81 -17.26
C ALA A 551 17.60 3.76 -16.42
N SER A 552 17.14 4.97 -16.12
CA SER A 552 17.89 5.95 -15.34
C SER A 552 18.19 5.44 -13.93
N ARG A 553 17.31 4.61 -13.35
CA ARG A 553 17.51 3.98 -12.05
C ARG A 553 18.70 3.03 -12.05
N LEU A 554 18.88 2.26 -13.12
CA LEU A 554 20.03 1.36 -13.28
C LEU A 554 21.33 2.16 -13.41
N ARG A 555 21.33 3.22 -14.23
CA ARG A 555 22.50 4.09 -14.41
C ARG A 555 22.94 4.75 -13.10
N VAL A 556 21.98 5.29 -12.34
CA VAL A 556 22.24 5.91 -11.01
C VAL A 556 22.83 4.89 -10.04
N LEU A 557 22.27 3.68 -9.98
CA LEU A 557 22.83 2.60 -9.16
C LEU A 557 24.25 2.23 -9.60
N GLY A 558 24.50 2.09 -10.90
CA GLY A 558 25.82 1.75 -11.44
C GLY A 558 26.89 2.78 -11.05
N ASP A 559 26.57 4.06 -11.13
CA ASP A 559 27.46 5.15 -10.72
C ASP A 559 27.70 5.14 -9.19
N ASP A 560 26.65 4.95 -8.39
CA ASP A 560 26.77 4.83 -6.93
C ASP A 560 27.69 3.66 -6.52
N LEU A 561 27.50 2.49 -7.10
CA LEU A 561 28.29 1.30 -6.76
C LEU A 561 29.76 1.46 -7.16
N ARG A 562 30.06 2.13 -8.27
CA ARG A 562 31.44 2.49 -8.66
C ARG A 562 32.08 3.41 -7.63
N LEU A 563 31.37 4.44 -7.17
CA LEU A 563 31.85 5.34 -6.12
C LEU A 563 32.06 4.60 -4.80
N TYR A 564 31.13 3.75 -4.40
CA TYR A 564 31.20 2.93 -3.20
C TYR A 564 32.46 2.05 -3.19
N ARG A 565 32.72 1.31 -4.28
CA ARG A 565 33.93 0.48 -4.42
C ARG A 565 35.22 1.29 -4.35
N ASN A 566 35.28 2.42 -5.05
CA ASN A 566 36.44 3.32 -5.05
C ASN A 566 36.71 3.93 -3.66
N ALA A 567 35.68 4.33 -2.94
CA ALA A 567 35.81 4.91 -1.60
C ALA A 567 36.37 3.89 -0.61
N MET A 568 35.89 2.65 -0.65
CA MET A 568 36.34 1.57 0.24
C MET A 568 37.77 1.10 -0.07
N GLN A 569 38.18 1.10 -1.35
CA GLN A 569 39.57 0.80 -1.74
C GLN A 569 40.57 1.89 -1.31
N ASN A 570 40.15 3.17 -1.31
CA ASN A 570 41.01 4.30 -0.94
C ASN A 570 40.99 4.62 0.57
N SER A 571 40.07 4.02 1.32
CA SER A 571 39.98 4.25 2.76
C SER A 571 40.96 3.38 3.54
N THR A 572 42.04 3.98 4.03
CA THR A 572 42.82 3.43 5.17
C THR A 572 42.12 3.65 6.52
N ASP A 573 40.92 4.25 6.49
CA ASP A 573 40.23 4.77 7.66
C ASP A 573 38.93 3.99 7.90
N LYS A 574 38.84 3.29 9.03
CA LYS A 574 37.71 2.44 9.42
C LYS A 574 36.42 3.24 9.73
N ARG A 575 36.28 4.47 9.25
CA ARG A 575 35.15 5.36 9.55
C ARG A 575 33.89 5.08 8.72
N PHE A 576 33.99 4.28 7.65
CA PHE A 576 32.82 3.76 6.92
C PHE A 576 32.33 2.39 7.42
N ALA A 577 33.05 1.77 8.36
CA ALA A 577 32.48 0.74 9.22
C ALA A 577 31.73 1.42 10.37
N ARG A 578 30.55 1.99 10.10
CA ARG A 578 29.64 2.31 11.21
C ARG A 578 29.21 0.99 11.83
N GLN A 579 29.65 0.77 13.07
CA GLN A 579 29.01 -0.20 13.96
C GLN A 579 27.52 0.16 14.10
N PRO A 580 26.63 -0.84 14.19
CA PRO A 580 25.23 -0.63 14.53
C PRO A 580 25.14 -0.29 16.02
N ASP A 581 25.41 0.95 16.38
CA ASP A 581 25.17 1.47 17.74
C ASP A 581 25.06 3.01 17.68
N SER A 582 23.90 3.47 17.24
CA SER A 582 23.24 4.61 17.89
C SER A 582 21.77 4.58 17.49
N PRO A 583 20.83 4.46 18.44
CA PRO A 583 19.42 4.72 18.16
C PRO A 583 19.34 6.13 17.58
N MET A 584 18.70 6.27 16.42
CA MET A 584 18.35 7.57 15.90
C MET A 584 17.59 8.31 17.01
N GLN A 585 18.13 9.46 17.40
CA GLN A 585 17.55 10.31 18.43
C GLN A 585 16.11 10.67 18.03
N THR A 586 15.19 10.00 18.73
CA THR A 586 13.86 10.43 19.24
C THR A 586 12.94 11.20 18.31
#